data_AF-A0A2G0E661-F1
#
_entry.id   AF-A0A2G0E661-F1
#
_cell.length_a   1.000
_cell.length_b   1.000
_cell.length_c   1.000
_cell.angle_alpha   90.00
_cell.angle_beta   90.00
_cell.angle_gamma   90.00
#
_symmetry.space_group_name_H-M   'P 1'
#
loop_
_entity.id
_entity.type
_entity.pdbx_description
1 polymer ?
#
loop_
_entity_poly.entity_id
_entity_poly.type
_entity_poly.pdbx_seq_one_letter_code
_entity_poly.pdbx_strand_id
1 'polypeptide(L)'
;KEGTSAVHGAPLGEDGIKMAKEVYGWDYPDFTVPEEVAARFHQTMIEEGQKAEDAWNEMFANYKKAYPELAQQFEDAFDGKLPENWDAELPTYEVGSSQASRVSSKEVIQELSKAIPSFWGGSADLSGSNNTMVAADKDFTPEH
;
A
#
# COMPACT_ATOMS: atom_id res chain seq x y z
N LYS A 1 -13.11 -14.85 -33.04
CA LYS A 1 -11.72 -15.33 -32.86
C LYS A 1 -11.51 -15.50 -31.36
N GLU A 2 -10.84 -16.55 -30.91
CA GLU A 2 -10.48 -16.78 -29.51
C GLU A 2 -9.10 -17.44 -29.42
N GLY A 3 -8.42 -17.36 -28.28
CA GLY A 3 -7.16 -18.08 -28.03
C GLY A 3 -5.96 -17.67 -28.91
N THR A 4 -5.98 -16.50 -29.54
CA THR A 4 -4.89 -16.01 -30.42
C THR A 4 -4.50 -14.58 -30.09
N SER A 5 -3.30 -14.15 -30.49
CA SER A 5 -2.84 -12.77 -30.29
C SER A 5 -3.75 -11.71 -30.93
N ALA A 6 -4.54 -12.09 -31.94
CA ALA A 6 -5.45 -11.21 -32.65
C ALA A 6 -6.59 -10.62 -31.78
N VAL A 7 -6.86 -11.15 -30.58
CA VAL A 7 -7.87 -10.60 -29.65
C VAL A 7 -7.28 -9.77 -28.51
N HIS A 8 -5.95 -9.58 -28.47
CA HIS A 8 -5.28 -8.96 -27.33
C HIS A 8 -5.48 -7.43 -27.26
N GLY A 9 -5.24 -6.73 -28.37
CA GLY A 9 -5.11 -5.27 -28.36
C GLY A 9 -5.90 -4.53 -29.44
N ALA A 10 -6.80 -5.23 -30.15
CA ALA A 10 -7.65 -4.63 -31.18
C ALA A 10 -9.13 -4.93 -30.87
N PRO A 11 -10.06 -4.01 -31.19
CA PRO A 11 -11.49 -4.29 -31.08
C PRO A 11 -11.88 -5.55 -31.84
N LEU A 12 -12.83 -6.31 -31.29
CA LEU A 12 -13.32 -7.54 -31.92
C LEU A 12 -14.05 -7.29 -33.25
N GLY A 13 -14.49 -6.04 -33.49
CA GLY A 13 -15.39 -5.67 -34.57
C GLY A 13 -16.83 -6.12 -34.29
N GLU A 14 -17.78 -5.58 -35.06
CA GLU A 14 -19.22 -5.84 -34.87
C GLU A 14 -19.56 -7.33 -34.92
N ASP A 15 -19.04 -8.06 -35.93
CA ASP A 15 -19.24 -9.51 -36.07
C ASP A 15 -18.67 -10.30 -34.89
N GLY A 16 -17.51 -9.87 -34.37
CA GLY A 16 -16.87 -10.51 -33.22
C GLY A 16 -17.65 -10.29 -31.93
N ILE A 17 -18.19 -9.09 -31.73
CA ILE A 17 -19.06 -8.76 -30.58
C ILE A 17 -20.36 -9.57 -30.65
N LYS A 18 -21.00 -9.63 -31.83
CA LYS A 18 -22.24 -10.39 -32.04
C LYS A 18 -22.03 -11.88 -31.73
N MET A 19 -20.96 -12.49 -32.26
CA MET A 19 -20.62 -13.88 -31.98
C MET A 19 -20.37 -14.13 -30.48
N ALA A 20 -19.66 -13.24 -29.79
CA ALA A 20 -19.42 -13.37 -28.36
C ALA A 20 -20.73 -13.31 -27.54
N LYS A 21 -21.62 -12.38 -27.87
CA LYS A 21 -22.95 -12.29 -27.23
C LYS A 21 -23.78 -13.56 -27.43
N GLU A 22 -23.79 -14.11 -28.65
CA GLU A 22 -24.48 -15.37 -28.95
C GLU A 22 -23.92 -16.54 -28.10
N VAL A 23 -22.59 -16.64 -27.96
CA VAL A 23 -21.95 -17.66 -27.12
C VAL A 23 -22.33 -17.53 -25.64
N TYR A 24 -22.47 -16.30 -25.14
CA TYR A 24 -22.87 -16.05 -23.74
C TYR A 24 -24.38 -16.12 -23.50
N GLY A 25 -25.20 -16.25 -24.55
CA GLY A 25 -26.65 -16.08 -24.45
C GLY A 25 -27.04 -14.67 -23.99
N TRP A 26 -26.27 -13.66 -24.40
CA TRP A 26 -26.43 -12.28 -23.97
C TRP A 26 -27.30 -11.49 -24.95
N ASP A 27 -28.55 -11.26 -24.58
CA ASP A 27 -29.53 -10.55 -25.41
C ASP A 27 -29.71 -9.07 -25.02
N TYR A 28 -28.97 -8.57 -24.03
CA TYR A 28 -29.10 -7.19 -23.59
C TYR A 28 -28.39 -6.20 -24.55
N PRO A 29 -28.89 -4.94 -24.64
CA PRO A 29 -28.24 -3.87 -25.38
C PRO A 29 -26.80 -3.60 -24.90
N ASP A 30 -26.01 -2.93 -25.74
CA ASP A 30 -24.67 -2.49 -25.35
C ASP A 30 -24.70 -1.64 -24.09
N PHE A 31 -23.72 -1.86 -23.22
CA PHE A 31 -23.58 -1.15 -21.93
C PHE A 31 -24.77 -1.32 -20.97
N THR A 32 -25.52 -2.41 -21.10
CA THR A 32 -26.58 -2.76 -20.14
C THR A 32 -26.01 -3.56 -18.97
N VAL A 33 -26.38 -3.16 -17.75
CA VAL A 33 -26.17 -3.96 -16.54
C VAL A 33 -27.52 -4.52 -16.12
N PRO A 34 -27.73 -5.84 -16.18
CA PRO A 34 -28.96 -6.47 -15.70
C PRO A 34 -29.16 -6.18 -14.21
N GLU A 35 -30.42 -5.97 -13.81
CA GLU A 35 -30.75 -5.58 -12.44
C GLU A 35 -30.29 -6.64 -11.43
N GLU A 36 -30.42 -7.92 -11.77
CA GLU A 36 -29.96 -9.03 -10.93
C GLU A 36 -28.45 -9.04 -10.72
N VAL A 37 -27.67 -8.56 -11.70
CA VAL A 37 -26.22 -8.42 -11.58
C VAL A 37 -25.90 -7.27 -10.64
N ALA A 38 -26.53 -6.11 -10.82
CA ALA A 38 -26.34 -4.97 -9.93
C ALA A 38 -26.73 -5.31 -8.48
N ALA A 39 -27.88 -5.97 -8.28
CA ALA A 39 -28.35 -6.42 -6.98
C ALA A 39 -27.38 -7.43 -6.35
N ARG A 40 -26.83 -8.37 -7.13
CA ARG A 40 -25.83 -9.31 -6.62
C ARG A 40 -24.58 -8.60 -6.13
N PHE A 41 -24.02 -7.67 -6.92
CA PHE A 41 -22.84 -6.90 -6.53
C PHE A 41 -23.11 -6.02 -5.30
N HIS A 42 -24.29 -5.42 -5.21
CA HIS A 42 -24.69 -4.67 -4.02
C HIS A 42 -24.64 -5.56 -2.77
N GLN A 43 -25.26 -6.73 -2.82
CA GLN A 43 -25.32 -7.66 -1.68
C GLN A 43 -23.95 -8.24 -1.32
N THR A 44 -23.19 -8.74 -2.30
CA THR A 44 -21.98 -9.53 -2.01
C THR A 44 -20.69 -8.71 -1.99
N MET A 45 -20.73 -7.43 -2.36
CA MET A 45 -19.56 -6.57 -2.29
C MET A 45 -19.80 -5.33 -1.45
N ILE A 46 -20.88 -4.59 -1.72
CA ILE A 46 -21.13 -3.32 -1.03
C ILE A 46 -21.56 -3.58 0.41
N GLU A 47 -22.61 -4.38 0.62
CA GLU A 47 -23.11 -4.67 1.97
C GLU A 47 -22.09 -5.44 2.82
N GLU A 48 -21.43 -6.45 2.23
CA GLU A 48 -20.39 -7.21 2.94
C GLU A 48 -19.16 -6.35 3.27
N GLY A 49 -18.72 -5.50 2.33
CA GLY A 49 -17.62 -4.57 2.55
C GLY A 49 -17.93 -3.55 3.65
N GLN A 50 -19.11 -2.92 3.57
CA GLN A 50 -19.56 -1.96 4.59
C GLN A 50 -19.63 -2.61 5.97
N LYS A 51 -20.19 -3.82 6.07
CA LYS A 51 -20.26 -4.55 7.33
C LYS A 51 -18.88 -4.85 7.91
N ALA A 52 -17.92 -5.24 7.06
CA ALA A 52 -16.55 -5.50 7.49
C ALA A 52 -15.85 -4.21 7.97
N GLU A 53 -16.06 -3.10 7.25
CA GLU A 53 -15.50 -1.79 7.61
C GLU A 53 -16.13 -1.25 8.91
N ASP A 54 -17.44 -1.35 9.09
CA ASP A 54 -18.12 -0.95 10.32
C ASP A 54 -17.60 -1.73 11.53
N ALA A 55 -17.41 -3.05 11.37
CA ALA A 55 -16.83 -3.90 12.41
C ALA A 55 -15.37 -3.51 12.72
N TRP A 56 -14.58 -3.18 11.70
CA TRP A 56 -13.22 -2.67 11.88
C TRP A 56 -13.21 -1.32 12.60
N ASN A 57 -14.12 -0.40 12.25
CA ASN A 57 -14.24 0.91 12.88
C ASN A 57 -14.59 0.80 14.37
N GLU A 58 -15.52 -0.10 14.73
CA GLU A 58 -15.84 -0.38 16.13
C GLU A 58 -14.65 -0.98 16.89
N MET A 59 -13.99 -1.97 16.29
CA MET A 59 -12.77 -2.57 16.84
C MET A 59 -11.67 -1.52 17.05
N PHE A 60 -11.43 -0.67 16.06
CA PHE A 60 -10.42 0.37 16.11
C PHE A 60 -10.75 1.45 17.14
N ALA A 61 -12.03 1.84 17.28
CA ALA A 61 -12.46 2.75 18.34
C ALA A 61 -12.20 2.17 19.75
N ASN A 62 -12.35 0.86 19.93
CA ASN A 62 -11.99 0.18 21.17
C ASN A 62 -10.47 0.09 21.36
N TYR A 63 -9.72 -0.16 20.28
CA TYR A 63 -8.26 -0.14 20.28
C TYR A 63 -7.71 1.23 20.69
N LYS A 64 -8.27 2.34 20.18
CA LYS A 64 -7.90 3.71 20.60
C LYS A 64 -8.05 3.95 22.09
N LYS A 65 -9.08 3.38 22.73
CA LYS A 65 -9.29 3.51 24.18
C LYS A 65 -8.29 2.67 24.98
N ALA A 66 -7.97 1.47 24.47
CA ALA A 66 -7.07 0.54 25.15
C ALA A 66 -5.58 0.91 24.97
N TYR A 67 -5.21 1.47 23.82
CA TYR A 67 -3.84 1.78 23.41
C TYR A 67 -3.77 3.18 22.75
N PRO A 68 -4.02 4.26 23.50
CA PRO A 68 -4.15 5.60 22.92
C PRO A 68 -2.88 6.07 22.18
N GLU A 69 -1.69 5.78 22.71
CA GLU A 69 -0.42 6.17 22.10
C GLU A 69 -0.14 5.42 20.78
N LEU A 70 -0.36 4.10 20.76
CA LEU A 70 -0.14 3.30 19.54
C LEU A 70 -1.17 3.63 18.47
N ALA A 71 -2.41 3.90 18.85
CA ALA A 71 -3.44 4.29 17.89
C ALA A 71 -3.18 5.67 17.30
N GLN A 72 -2.66 6.62 18.07
CA GLN A 72 -2.21 7.91 17.56
C GLN A 72 -1.05 7.73 16.56
N GLN A 73 -0.05 6.89 16.88
CA GLN A 73 1.03 6.57 15.94
C GLN A 73 0.51 5.95 14.64
N PHE A 74 -0.47 5.04 14.71
CA PHE A 74 -1.11 4.46 13.54
C PHE A 74 -1.79 5.54 12.68
N GLU A 75 -2.62 6.40 13.29
CA GLU A 75 -3.33 7.46 12.57
C GLU A 75 -2.36 8.45 11.92
N ASP A 76 -1.32 8.87 12.64
CA ASP A 76 -0.31 9.78 12.10
C ASP A 76 0.45 9.16 10.93
N ALA A 77 0.78 7.87 10.99
CA ALA A 77 1.44 7.16 9.90
C ALA A 77 0.59 7.12 8.61
N PHE A 78 -0.72 6.84 8.73
CA PHE A 78 -1.64 6.82 7.59
C PHE A 78 -1.96 8.23 7.06
N ASP A 79 -1.98 9.24 7.93
CA ASP A 79 -2.15 10.65 7.55
C ASP A 79 -0.87 11.28 6.99
N GLY A 80 0.27 10.58 7.02
CA GLY A 80 1.57 11.10 6.59
C GLY A 80 2.12 12.20 7.51
N LYS A 81 1.72 12.23 8.78
CA LYS A 81 2.19 13.17 9.79
C LYS A 81 3.47 12.63 10.44
N LEU A 82 4.51 13.44 10.47
CA LEU A 82 5.73 13.13 11.19
C LEU A 82 5.60 13.53 12.67
N PRO A 83 6.22 12.79 13.60
CA PRO A 83 6.29 13.19 15.00
C PRO A 83 6.88 14.59 15.17
N GLU A 84 6.46 15.30 16.22
CA GLU A 84 7.07 16.58 16.56
C GLU A 84 8.57 16.40 16.83
N ASN A 85 9.40 17.34 16.34
CA ASN A 85 10.86 17.31 16.49
C ASN A 85 11.54 16.06 15.92
N TRP A 86 10.95 15.39 14.92
CA TRP A 86 11.54 14.21 14.27
C TRP A 86 12.96 14.43 13.72
N ASP A 87 13.31 15.69 13.42
CA ASP A 87 14.58 16.11 12.82
C ASP A 87 15.60 16.66 13.83
N ALA A 88 15.25 16.75 15.12
CA ALA A 88 16.08 17.43 16.12
C ALA A 88 17.46 16.79 16.37
N GLU A 89 17.55 15.47 16.22
CA GLU A 89 18.78 14.69 16.44
C GLU A 89 19.55 14.42 15.13
N LEU A 90 19.13 15.02 14.01
CA LEU A 90 19.83 14.82 12.74
C LEU A 90 21.29 15.32 12.81
N PRO A 91 22.24 14.58 12.22
CA PRO A 91 23.65 14.93 12.30
C PRO A 91 23.96 16.22 11.55
N THR A 92 24.78 17.06 12.16
CA THR A 92 25.40 18.23 11.53
C THR A 92 26.87 17.96 11.24
N TYR A 93 27.38 18.51 10.14
CA TYR A 93 28.75 18.26 9.69
C TYR A 93 29.56 19.56 9.62
N GLU A 94 30.71 19.56 10.30
CA GLU A 94 31.59 20.73 10.36
C GLU A 94 32.32 20.97 9.04
N VAL A 95 32.60 22.24 8.76
CA VAL A 95 33.38 22.64 7.59
C VAL A 95 34.79 22.04 7.66
N GLY A 96 35.19 21.36 6.59
CA GLY A 96 36.49 20.66 6.51
C GLY A 96 36.44 19.20 6.93
N SER A 97 35.29 18.69 7.41
CA SER A 97 35.06 17.26 7.51
C SER A 97 34.99 16.62 6.11
N SER A 98 35.40 15.35 6.00
CA SER A 98 35.37 14.59 4.75
C SER A 98 34.83 13.20 5.00
N GLN A 99 33.67 12.90 4.42
CA GLN A 99 33.10 11.56 4.40
C GLN A 99 32.28 11.31 3.13
N ALA A 100 32.14 10.04 2.76
CA ALA A 100 31.28 9.64 1.65
C ALA A 100 29.81 9.87 2.01
N SER A 101 29.00 10.33 1.05
CA SER A 101 27.57 10.63 1.29
C SER A 101 26.74 9.41 1.69
N ARG A 102 27.17 8.18 1.32
CA ARG A 102 26.56 6.94 1.83
C ARG A 102 26.78 6.73 3.34
N VAL A 103 27.83 7.31 3.92
CA VAL A 103 28.09 7.25 5.36
C VAL A 103 27.21 8.28 6.07
N SER A 104 27.14 9.51 5.58
CA SER A 104 26.21 10.51 6.13
C SER A 104 24.74 10.08 5.97
N SER A 105 24.39 9.42 4.86
CA SER A 105 23.05 8.84 4.68
C SER A 105 22.75 7.77 5.73
N LYS A 106 23.74 6.94 6.11
CA LYS A 106 23.59 5.94 7.18
C LYS A 106 23.28 6.59 8.51
N GLU A 107 24.03 7.64 8.84
CA GLU A 107 23.89 8.38 10.10
C GLU A 107 22.50 8.99 10.20
N VAL A 108 22.02 9.63 9.14
CA VAL A 108 20.63 10.12 9.03
C VAL A 108 19.62 8.97 9.21
N ILE A 109 19.80 7.84 8.52
CA ILE A 109 18.92 6.67 8.66
C ILE A 109 18.82 6.20 10.11
N GLN A 110 19.94 6.20 10.86
CA GLN A 110 19.92 5.78 12.27
C GLN A 110 19.06 6.71 13.12
N GLU A 111 19.17 8.03 12.94
CA GLU A 111 18.40 8.99 13.75
C GLU A 111 16.92 9.02 13.34
N LEU A 112 16.62 8.96 12.04
CA LEU A 112 15.24 8.86 11.55
C LEU A 112 14.52 7.61 12.07
N SER A 113 15.21 6.46 12.11
CA SER A 113 14.61 5.21 12.59
C SER A 113 14.21 5.25 14.08
N LYS A 114 14.87 6.08 14.89
CA LYS A 114 14.51 6.28 16.30
C LYS A 114 13.34 7.26 16.45
N ALA A 115 13.33 8.29 15.60
CA ALA A 115 12.42 9.42 15.73
C ALA A 115 11.07 9.20 15.01
N ILE A 116 11.02 8.38 13.96
CA ILE A 116 9.83 8.16 13.12
C ILE A 116 9.44 6.67 13.20
N PRO A 117 8.42 6.30 14.01
CA PRO A 117 8.00 4.91 14.18
C PRO A 117 7.54 4.22 12.89
N SER A 118 7.07 4.98 11.90
CA SER A 118 6.66 4.46 10.59
C SER A 118 7.81 4.35 9.58
N PHE A 119 9.05 4.63 9.98
CA PHE A 119 10.21 4.54 9.10
C PHE A 119 10.63 3.09 8.89
N TRP A 120 10.67 2.65 7.64
CA TRP A 120 11.06 1.31 7.27
C TRP A 120 11.65 1.32 5.86
N GLY A 121 12.44 0.29 5.53
CA GLY A 121 13.07 0.16 4.24
C GLY A 121 14.15 -0.90 4.23
N GLY A 122 14.90 -0.95 3.14
CA GLY A 122 15.98 -1.92 2.98
C GLY A 122 16.82 -1.66 1.75
N SER A 123 17.56 -2.68 1.32
CA SER A 123 18.34 -2.66 0.10
C SER A 123 18.22 -3.99 -0.62
N ALA A 124 18.28 -3.96 -1.94
CA ALA A 124 18.34 -5.16 -2.76
C ALA A 124 19.77 -5.74 -2.73
N ASP A 125 20.07 -6.59 -1.74
CA ASP A 125 21.34 -7.30 -1.55
C ASP A 125 22.59 -6.40 -1.38
N LEU A 126 22.38 -5.09 -1.15
CA LEU A 126 23.44 -4.09 -1.11
C LEU A 126 23.45 -3.29 0.18
N SER A 127 22.84 -3.76 1.27
CA SER A 127 22.78 -2.98 2.52
C SER A 127 24.17 -2.63 3.08
N GLY A 128 25.15 -3.52 2.92
CA GLY A 128 26.55 -3.24 3.30
C GLY A 128 27.25 -2.23 2.39
N SER A 129 26.90 -2.19 1.10
CA SER A 129 27.45 -1.23 0.13
C SER A 129 26.80 0.15 0.23
N ASN A 130 25.49 0.16 0.46
CA ASN A 130 24.63 1.35 0.50
C ASN A 130 24.52 1.96 1.89
N ASN A 131 24.92 1.22 2.93
CA ASN A 131 24.81 1.57 4.35
C ASN A 131 23.37 1.87 4.81
N THR A 132 22.42 0.99 4.52
CA THR A 132 20.99 1.21 4.81
C THR A 132 20.46 0.42 6.00
N MET A 133 21.27 -0.43 6.65
CA MET A 133 20.82 -1.19 7.82
C MET A 133 20.52 -0.27 9.00
N VAL A 134 19.37 -0.47 9.64
CA VAL A 134 19.01 0.15 10.91
C VAL A 134 19.57 -0.73 12.04
N ALA A 135 20.51 -0.19 12.82
CA ALA A 135 21.22 -0.97 13.84
C ALA A 135 20.36 -1.24 15.10
N ALA A 136 19.36 -0.41 15.35
CA ALA A 136 18.47 -0.53 16.51
C ALA A 136 17.33 -1.53 16.28
N ASP A 137 17.14 -1.99 15.05
CA ASP A 137 15.99 -2.80 14.64
C ASP A 137 16.40 -4.21 14.22
N LYS A 138 15.39 -5.03 13.92
CA LYS A 138 15.57 -6.38 13.39
C LYS A 138 15.17 -6.46 11.92
N ASP A 139 15.70 -7.46 11.24
CA ASP A 139 15.28 -7.78 9.87
C ASP A 139 13.82 -8.26 9.87
N PHE A 140 13.05 -7.81 8.87
CA PHE A 140 11.73 -8.35 8.59
C PHE A 140 11.86 -9.70 7.87
N THR A 141 11.37 -10.78 8.48
CA THR A 141 11.47 -12.15 7.95
C THR A 141 10.11 -12.84 7.96
N PRO A 142 9.93 -14.01 7.32
CA PRO A 142 8.67 -14.75 7.41
C PRO A 142 8.25 -15.09 8.85
N GLU A 143 9.22 -15.20 9.75
CA GLU A 143 9.01 -15.58 11.15
C GLU A 143 8.74 -14.37 12.08
N HIS A 144 9.14 -13.15 11.69
CA HIS A 144 9.14 -11.94 12.53
C HIS A 144 8.95 -10.67 11.72
#